data_AF-A0A5E6ZLH9-F1
#
_entry.id   AF-A0A5E6ZLH9-F1
#
_cell.length_a   1.000
_cell.length_b   1.000
_cell.length_c   1.000
_cell.angle_alpha   90.00
_cell.angle_beta   90.00
_cell.angle_gamma   90.00
#
_symmetry.space_group_name_H-M   'P 1'
#
loop_
_entity.id
_entity.type
_entity.pdbx_description
1 polymer ?
#
loop_
_entity_poly.entity_id
_entity_poly.type
_entity_poly.pdbx_seq_one_letter_code
_entity_poly.pdbx_strand_id
1 'polypeptide(L)'
;MVNNRRKKLGITESYWANLSEDQKIKWKLLSRTLTFLGALAVTKTGIYYIDWIIAACTAAFSFLLIESQRSYTRYSVGMRKRLTRISIALGAACILFVGIIYFSQAAIFSLASTFTSMPPPSTDGRYHELRSALYLLIFFCAGTFAVIKVFRQLNVMGLIYHLPRQQMIKLLVHKEFELEGLPGFACFELGVILATICYSGVAASLLSGVLAIIRIAVSMNI
;
A
#
# COMPACT_ATOMS: atom_id res chain seq x y z
N MET A 1 42.77 12.39 -8.83
CA MET A 1 41.44 12.04 -8.26
C MET A 1 40.66 13.32 -8.07
N VAL A 2 39.74 13.62 -8.99
CA VAL A 2 38.95 14.86 -8.96
C VAL A 2 37.91 14.77 -7.84
N ASN A 3 38.09 15.65 -6.86
CA ASN A 3 37.20 15.87 -5.73
C ASN A 3 35.88 16.49 -6.21
N ASN A 4 34.95 15.66 -6.69
CA ASN A 4 33.59 16.09 -6.99
C ASN A 4 32.65 15.61 -5.88
N ARG A 5 32.64 16.32 -4.74
CA ARG A 5 31.46 16.31 -3.87
C ARG A 5 30.34 17.04 -4.60
N ARG A 6 29.76 16.42 -5.65
CA ARG A 6 28.49 16.85 -6.22
C ARG A 6 27.51 16.96 -5.05
N LYS A 7 26.99 18.16 -4.79
CA LYS A 7 25.89 18.33 -3.83
C LYS A 7 24.83 17.30 -4.23
N LYS A 8 24.49 16.37 -3.34
CA LYS A 8 23.44 15.37 -3.60
C LYS A 8 22.09 16.09 -3.69
N LEU A 9 21.74 16.55 -4.90
CA LEU A 9 20.45 17.11 -5.25
C LEU A 9 19.38 16.02 -5.15
N GLY A 10 18.14 16.40 -4.91
CA GLY A 10 16.99 15.51 -5.07
C GLY A 10 16.78 15.12 -6.53
N ILE A 11 16.06 14.01 -6.77
CA ILE A 11 15.93 13.38 -8.10
C ILE A 11 15.45 14.38 -9.16
N THR A 12 14.45 15.20 -8.80
CA THR A 12 13.83 16.17 -9.70
C THR A 12 14.28 17.61 -9.49
N GLU A 13 15.20 17.84 -8.55
CA GLU A 13 15.55 19.18 -8.07
C GLU A 13 16.30 20.01 -9.11
N SER A 14 17.16 19.40 -9.92
CA SER A 14 17.93 20.09 -10.97
C SER A 14 17.02 20.72 -12.02
N TYR A 15 16.07 19.93 -12.52
CA TYR A 15 15.08 20.40 -13.49
C TYR A 15 14.09 21.39 -12.85
N TRP A 16 13.62 21.08 -11.63
CA TRP A 16 12.70 21.93 -10.91
C TRP A 16 13.25 23.33 -10.62
N ALA A 17 14.53 23.43 -10.26
CA ALA A 17 15.17 24.71 -9.97
C ALA A 17 15.17 25.66 -11.18
N ASN A 18 15.22 25.10 -12.41
CA ASN A 18 15.28 25.86 -13.66
C ASN A 18 13.91 26.31 -14.19
N LEU A 19 12.80 25.84 -13.60
CA LEU A 19 11.46 26.26 -13.99
C LEU A 19 11.12 27.66 -13.47
N SER A 20 10.29 28.39 -14.21
CA SER A 20 9.72 29.66 -13.73
C SER A 20 8.74 29.42 -12.57
N GLU A 21 8.54 30.41 -11.70
CA GLU A 21 7.61 30.26 -10.56
C GLU A 21 6.17 29.97 -11.02
N ASP A 22 5.73 30.54 -12.14
CA ASP A 22 4.41 30.24 -12.71
C ASP A 22 4.29 28.79 -13.19
N GLN A 23 5.34 28.26 -13.82
CA GLN A 23 5.39 26.85 -14.25
C GLN A 23 5.37 25.91 -13.04
N LYS A 24 6.09 26.27 -11.97
CA LYS A 24 6.09 25.52 -10.72
C LYS A 24 4.70 25.45 -10.11
N ILE A 25 3.96 26.56 -10.07
CA ILE A 25 2.60 26.61 -9.53
C ILE A 25 1.65 25.77 -10.39
N LYS A 26 1.67 25.96 -11.71
CA LYS A 26 0.84 25.19 -12.65
C LYS A 26 1.06 23.68 -12.48
N TRP A 27 2.32 23.26 -12.40
CA TRP A 27 2.65 21.85 -12.26
C TRP A 27 2.31 21.28 -10.87
N LYS A 28 2.48 22.07 -9.80
CA LYS A 28 2.00 21.70 -8.44
C LYS A 28 0.49 21.50 -8.41
N LEU A 29 -0.26 22.38 -9.04
CA LEU A 29 -1.71 22.27 -9.10
C LEU A 29 -2.12 21.06 -9.94
N LEU A 30 -1.53 20.89 -11.13
CA LEU A 30 -1.80 19.77 -12.03
C LEU A 30 -1.56 18.42 -11.33
N SER A 31 -0.37 18.23 -10.75
CA SER A 31 -0.01 16.97 -10.07
C SER A 31 -0.94 16.63 -8.91
N ARG A 32 -1.33 17.63 -8.11
CA ARG A 32 -2.28 17.46 -6.99
C ARG A 32 -3.67 17.11 -7.48
N THR A 33 -4.20 17.88 -8.43
CA THR A 33 -5.53 17.65 -9.00
C THR A 33 -5.59 16.29 -9.69
N LEU A 34 -4.56 15.93 -10.46
CA LEU A 34 -4.47 14.63 -11.13
C LEU A 34 -4.43 13.48 -10.13
N THR A 35 -3.62 13.58 -9.07
CA THR A 35 -3.54 12.54 -8.04
C THR A 35 -4.88 12.40 -7.32
N PHE A 36 -5.51 13.52 -6.94
CA PHE A 36 -6.75 13.52 -6.19
C PHE A 36 -7.92 12.97 -7.01
N LEU A 37 -8.11 13.48 -8.23
CA LEU A 37 -9.16 13.00 -9.13
C LEU A 37 -8.92 11.56 -9.56
N GLY A 38 -7.66 11.20 -9.85
CA GLY A 38 -7.28 9.83 -10.16
C GLY A 38 -7.56 8.87 -9.02
N ALA A 39 -7.23 9.26 -7.78
CA ALA A 39 -7.54 8.47 -6.58
C ALA A 39 -9.06 8.35 -6.39
N LEU A 40 -9.83 9.44 -6.45
CA LEU A 40 -11.30 9.41 -6.36
C LEU A 40 -11.97 8.54 -7.44
N ALA A 41 -11.38 8.50 -8.64
CA ALA A 41 -11.90 7.69 -9.74
C ALA A 41 -11.77 6.20 -9.43
N VAL A 42 -10.68 5.77 -8.79
CA VAL A 42 -10.41 4.35 -8.49
C VAL A 42 -10.90 3.91 -7.11
N THR A 43 -11.06 4.82 -6.15
CA THR A 43 -11.58 4.50 -4.83
C THR A 43 -13.09 4.36 -4.89
N LYS A 44 -13.58 3.12 -4.89
CA LYS A 44 -15.00 2.76 -4.91
C LYS A 44 -15.33 1.80 -3.77
N THR A 45 -15.30 2.30 -2.54
CA THR A 45 -15.60 1.51 -1.34
C THR A 45 -17.11 1.36 -1.10
N GLY A 46 -17.94 2.17 -1.76
CA GLY A 46 -19.40 2.22 -1.54
C GLY A 46 -19.81 3.17 -0.41
N ILE A 47 -18.85 3.75 0.31
CA ILE A 47 -19.08 4.80 1.32
C ILE A 47 -18.34 6.05 0.87
N TYR A 48 -19.10 7.04 0.40
CA TYR A 48 -18.55 8.27 -0.19
C TYR A 48 -17.50 8.94 0.69
N TYR A 49 -17.76 9.13 2.00
CA TYR A 49 -16.81 9.76 2.91
C TYR A 49 -15.46 9.04 3.00
N ILE A 50 -15.45 7.71 2.92
CA ILE A 50 -14.21 6.91 2.96
C ILE A 50 -13.42 7.10 1.66
N ASP A 51 -14.10 7.12 0.51
CA ASP A 51 -13.46 7.35 -0.80
C ASP A 51 -12.75 8.72 -0.83
N TRP A 52 -13.39 9.77 -0.28
CA TRP A 52 -12.79 11.09 -0.17
C TRP A 52 -11.58 11.14 0.76
N ILE A 53 -11.65 10.45 1.90
CA ILE A 53 -10.52 10.35 2.84
C ILE A 53 -9.34 9.64 2.17
N ILE A 54 -9.58 8.51 1.50
CA ILE A 54 -8.51 7.77 0.80
C ILE A 54 -7.88 8.64 -0.27
N ALA A 55 -8.68 9.33 -1.08
CA ALA A 55 -8.16 10.22 -2.12
C ALA A 55 -7.35 11.39 -1.55
N ALA A 56 -7.81 12.01 -0.46
CA ALA A 56 -7.09 13.08 0.22
C ALA A 56 -5.75 12.59 0.80
N CYS A 57 -5.74 11.44 1.48
CA CYS A 57 -4.53 10.82 2.00
C CYS A 57 -3.54 10.46 0.88
N THR A 58 -4.04 9.94 -0.24
CA THR A 58 -3.23 9.56 -1.41
C THR A 58 -2.57 10.79 -2.03
N ALA A 59 -3.34 11.86 -2.25
CA ALA A 59 -2.83 13.13 -2.76
C ALA A 59 -1.79 13.75 -1.81
N ALA A 60 -2.05 13.72 -0.49
CA ALA A 60 -1.11 14.22 0.51
C ALA A 60 0.20 13.43 0.53
N PHE A 61 0.13 12.09 0.46
CA PHE A 61 1.32 11.24 0.46
C PHE A 61 2.16 11.43 -0.82
N SER A 62 1.52 11.42 -1.99
CA SER A 62 2.17 11.69 -3.28
C SER A 62 2.86 13.06 -3.26
N PHE A 63 2.16 14.09 -2.75
CA PHE A 63 2.73 15.42 -2.59
C PHE A 63 3.97 15.42 -1.69
N LEU A 64 3.93 14.76 -0.53
CA LEU A 64 5.09 14.67 0.38
C LEU A 64 6.28 14.00 -0.29
N LEU A 65 6.06 12.91 -1.03
CA LEU A 65 7.12 12.21 -1.75
C LEU A 65 7.76 13.10 -2.82
N ILE A 66 6.94 13.71 -3.68
CA ILE A 66 7.41 14.56 -4.77
C ILE A 66 8.13 15.80 -4.21
N GLU A 67 7.53 16.51 -3.26
CA GLU A 67 8.12 17.73 -2.71
C GLU A 67 9.45 17.45 -1.97
N SER A 68 9.58 16.27 -1.33
CA SER A 68 10.83 15.85 -0.70
C SER A 68 12.00 15.73 -1.68
N GLN A 69 11.72 15.36 -2.93
CA GLN A 69 12.73 15.21 -3.99
C GLN A 69 12.93 16.48 -4.79
N ARG A 70 11.87 17.27 -4.95
CA ARG A 70 11.86 18.53 -5.69
C ARG A 70 12.63 19.66 -5.01
N SER A 71 12.51 19.76 -3.69
CA SER A 71 13.06 20.84 -2.87
C SER A 71 14.09 20.32 -1.86
N TYR A 72 14.78 19.22 -2.19
CA TYR A 72 15.64 18.49 -1.25
C TYR A 72 16.69 19.41 -0.61
N THR A 73 17.41 20.22 -1.38
CA THR A 73 18.44 21.11 -0.83
C THR A 73 17.92 22.36 -0.10
N ARG A 74 16.64 22.71 -0.24
CA ARG A 74 16.03 23.84 0.48
C ARG A 74 15.76 23.52 1.95
N TYR A 75 15.54 22.25 2.30
CA TYR A 75 15.28 21.84 3.68
C TYR A 75 16.57 21.73 4.50
N SER A 76 16.49 21.88 5.82
CA SER A 76 17.63 21.58 6.71
C SER A 76 17.99 20.09 6.67
N VAL A 77 19.24 19.74 6.99
CA VAL A 77 19.70 18.33 7.00
C VAL A 77 18.85 17.45 7.92
N GLY A 78 18.45 17.98 9.09
CA GLY A 78 17.57 17.29 10.02
C GLY A 78 16.17 17.06 9.45
N MET A 79 15.58 18.08 8.81
CA MET A 79 14.25 17.97 8.19
C MET A 79 14.24 16.97 7.04
N ARG A 80 15.27 16.98 6.17
CA ARG A 80 15.42 16.00 5.07
C ARG A 80 15.41 14.57 5.60
N LYS A 81 16.24 14.29 6.61
CA LYS A 81 16.32 12.95 7.22
C LYS A 81 14.97 12.51 7.81
N ARG A 82 14.26 13.43 8.48
CA ARG A 82 12.93 13.12 9.04
C ARG A 82 11.91 12.86 7.94
N LEU A 83 11.81 13.72 6.93
CA LEU A 83 10.87 13.59 5.83
C LEU A 83 11.09 12.28 5.07
N THR A 84 12.34 11.98 4.70
CA THR A 84 12.67 10.70 4.03
C THR A 84 12.31 9.49 4.88
N ARG A 85 12.60 9.51 6.19
CA ARG A 85 12.23 8.40 7.09
C ARG A 85 10.73 8.23 7.20
N ILE A 86 9.97 9.33 7.34
CA ILE A 86 8.50 9.30 7.41
C ILE A 86 7.93 8.77 6.11
N SER A 87 8.41 9.23 4.95
CA SER A 87 7.99 8.74 3.64
C SER A 87 8.24 7.24 3.46
N ILE A 88 9.42 6.75 3.83
CA ILE A 88 9.75 5.31 3.78
C ILE A 88 8.84 4.52 4.73
N ALA A 89 8.67 5.00 5.97
CA ALA A 89 7.86 4.35 6.98
C ALA A 89 6.39 4.29 6.56
N LEU A 90 5.83 5.39 6.05
CA LEU A 90 4.44 5.45 5.60
C LEU A 90 4.22 4.56 4.37
N GLY A 91 5.10 4.63 3.36
CA GLY A 91 5.00 3.78 2.18
C GLY A 91 5.08 2.28 2.52
N ALA A 92 6.03 1.90 3.38
CA ALA A 92 6.17 0.52 3.83
C ALA A 92 4.97 0.07 4.70
N ALA A 93 4.47 0.94 5.58
CA ALA A 93 3.30 0.64 6.41
C ALA A 93 2.04 0.47 5.56
N CYS A 94 1.81 1.33 4.57
CA CYS A 94 0.66 1.20 3.65
C CYS A 94 0.67 -0.16 2.94
N ILE A 95 1.82 -0.56 2.38
CA ILE A 95 1.93 -1.85 1.67
C ILE A 95 1.81 -3.03 2.64
N LEU A 96 2.35 -2.91 3.85
CA LEU A 96 2.19 -3.90 4.91
C LEU A 96 0.70 -4.11 5.25
N PHE A 97 -0.05 -3.04 5.52
CA PHE A 97 -1.47 -3.14 5.85
C PHE A 97 -2.29 -3.73 4.68
N VAL A 98 -2.08 -3.23 3.47
CA VAL A 98 -2.70 -3.77 2.25
C VAL A 98 -2.40 -5.27 2.10
N GLY A 99 -1.13 -5.67 2.27
CA GLY A 99 -0.70 -7.06 2.17
C GLY A 99 -1.31 -7.96 3.25
N ILE A 100 -1.40 -7.49 4.50
CA ILE A 100 -2.03 -8.23 5.60
C ILE A 100 -3.53 -8.41 5.34
N ILE A 101 -4.23 -7.36 4.92
CA ILE A 101 -5.67 -7.44 4.64
C ILE A 101 -5.93 -8.41 3.49
N TYR A 102 -5.18 -8.29 2.40
CA TYR A 102 -5.27 -9.19 1.26
C TYR A 102 -5.03 -10.65 1.65
N PHE A 103 -3.93 -10.92 2.38
CA PHE A 103 -3.61 -12.28 2.81
C PHE A 103 -4.67 -12.84 3.76
N SER A 104 -5.17 -12.02 4.70
CA SER A 104 -6.24 -12.42 5.62
C SER A 104 -7.53 -12.77 4.88
N GLN A 105 -7.92 -11.96 3.89
CA GLN A 105 -9.09 -12.25 3.05
C GLN A 105 -8.90 -13.56 2.28
N ALA A 106 -7.76 -13.74 1.62
CA ALA A 106 -7.46 -14.97 0.88
C ALA A 106 -7.49 -16.20 1.80
N ALA A 107 -6.95 -16.10 3.02
CA ALA A 107 -6.99 -17.15 4.02
C ALA A 107 -8.43 -17.48 4.45
N ILE A 108 -9.24 -16.47 4.76
CA ILE A 108 -10.66 -16.66 5.14
C ILE A 108 -11.43 -17.33 4.00
N PHE A 109 -11.30 -16.84 2.76
CA PHE A 109 -11.99 -17.43 1.62
C PHE A 109 -11.55 -18.87 1.35
N SER A 110 -10.24 -19.16 1.48
CA SER A 110 -9.72 -20.52 1.33
C SER A 110 -10.25 -21.47 2.40
N LEU A 111 -10.29 -21.03 3.67
CA LEU A 111 -10.88 -21.81 4.76
C LEU A 111 -12.38 -22.02 4.55
N ALA A 112 -13.13 -20.97 4.22
CA ALA A 112 -14.56 -21.08 3.95
C ALA A 112 -14.84 -22.06 2.80
N SER A 113 -14.12 -21.94 1.69
CA SER A 113 -14.25 -22.84 0.53
C SER A 113 -13.91 -24.30 0.89
N THR A 114 -12.85 -24.51 1.68
CA THR A 114 -12.48 -25.85 2.15
C THR A 114 -13.54 -26.43 3.08
N PHE A 115 -14.10 -25.62 3.98
CA PHE A 115 -15.18 -26.04 4.87
C PHE A 115 -16.44 -26.44 4.08
N THR A 116 -16.83 -25.66 3.08
CA THR A 116 -18.02 -25.96 2.25
C THR A 116 -17.86 -27.18 1.34
N SER A 117 -16.63 -27.55 1.00
CA SER A 117 -16.34 -28.70 0.13
C SER A 117 -16.08 -29.99 0.91
N MET A 118 -15.96 -29.91 2.24
CA MET A 118 -15.80 -31.08 3.08
C MET A 118 -17.12 -31.86 3.21
N PRO A 119 -17.09 -33.20 3.13
CA PRO A 119 -18.27 -34.00 3.38
C PRO A 119 -18.75 -33.82 4.83
N PRO A 120 -20.08 -33.77 5.07
CA PRO A 120 -20.60 -33.60 6.41
C PRO A 120 -20.21 -34.79 7.30
N PRO A 121 -19.90 -34.56 8.59
CA PRO A 121 -19.68 -35.66 9.53
C PRO A 121 -20.94 -36.53 9.61
N SER A 122 -20.76 -37.85 9.71
CA SER A 122 -21.86 -38.81 9.83
C SER A 122 -22.76 -38.43 11.02
N THR A 123 -24.03 -38.10 10.74
CA THR A 123 -25.01 -37.59 11.72
C THR A 123 -25.56 -38.66 12.66
N ASP A 124 -25.35 -39.95 12.36
CA ASP A 124 -25.94 -41.05 13.11
C ASP A 124 -25.05 -41.48 14.30
N GLY A 125 -25.52 -41.20 15.52
CA GLY A 125 -24.95 -41.77 16.74
C GLY A 125 -25.09 -40.92 18.00
N ARG A 126 -25.00 -41.59 19.15
CA ARG A 126 -25.13 -41.02 20.51
C ARG A 126 -24.05 -39.98 20.91
N TYR A 127 -23.03 -39.77 20.06
CA TYR A 127 -21.91 -38.86 20.25
C TYR A 127 -21.76 -37.83 19.11
N HIS A 128 -22.83 -37.54 18.40
CA HIS A 128 -22.82 -36.63 17.26
C HIS A 128 -22.24 -35.24 17.58
N GLU A 129 -22.66 -34.62 18.69
CA GLU A 129 -22.19 -33.28 19.08
C GLU A 129 -20.69 -33.23 19.38
N LEU A 130 -20.18 -34.20 20.14
CA LEU A 130 -18.75 -34.30 20.47
C LEU A 130 -17.89 -34.50 19.21
N ARG A 131 -18.36 -35.35 18.27
CA ARG A 131 -17.66 -35.58 16.99
C ARG A 131 -17.64 -34.33 16.12
N SER A 132 -18.76 -33.63 16.02
CA SER A 132 -18.84 -32.37 15.28
C SER A 132 -17.97 -31.28 15.90
N ALA A 133 -17.92 -31.19 17.23
CA ALA A 133 -17.03 -30.28 17.95
C ALA A 133 -15.54 -30.60 17.71
N LEU A 134 -15.15 -31.89 17.79
CA LEU A 134 -13.79 -32.33 17.48
C LEU A 134 -13.41 -32.06 16.02
N TYR A 135 -14.34 -32.28 15.09
CA TYR A 135 -14.13 -32.01 13.68
C TYR A 135 -13.86 -30.53 13.40
N LEU A 136 -14.68 -29.63 13.98
CA LEU A 136 -14.46 -28.19 13.91
C LEU A 136 -13.13 -27.79 14.53
N LEU A 137 -12.80 -28.35 15.70
CA LEU A 137 -11.54 -28.06 16.38
C LEU A 137 -10.32 -28.46 15.52
N ILE A 138 -10.34 -29.66 14.95
CA ILE A 138 -9.28 -30.13 14.03
C ILE A 138 -9.20 -29.20 12.81
N PHE A 139 -10.34 -28.82 12.24
CA PHE A 139 -10.39 -27.92 11.09
C PHE A 139 -9.75 -26.55 11.41
N PHE A 140 -10.11 -25.93 12.54
CA PHE A 140 -9.52 -24.65 12.94
C PHE A 140 -8.02 -24.76 13.25
N CYS A 141 -7.60 -25.82 13.94
CA CYS A 141 -6.18 -26.05 14.25
C CYS A 141 -5.36 -26.29 12.98
N ALA A 142 -5.81 -27.18 12.10
CA ALA A 142 -5.14 -27.50 10.84
C ALA A 142 -5.14 -26.31 9.88
N GLY A 143 -6.27 -25.60 9.79
CA GLY A 143 -6.42 -24.39 8.98
C GLY A 143 -5.47 -23.28 9.42
N THR A 144 -5.45 -22.97 10.73
CA THR A 144 -4.54 -21.95 11.28
C THR A 144 -3.07 -22.34 11.06
N PHE A 145 -2.72 -23.62 11.29
CA PHE A 145 -1.38 -24.13 11.02
C PHE A 145 -1.00 -23.98 9.54
N ALA A 146 -1.90 -24.33 8.62
CA ALA A 146 -1.68 -24.19 7.18
C ALA A 146 -1.48 -22.73 6.77
N VAL A 147 -2.30 -21.81 7.27
CA VAL A 147 -2.18 -20.37 7.01
C VAL A 147 -0.83 -19.84 7.48
N ILE A 148 -0.42 -20.16 8.71
CA ILE A 148 0.89 -19.75 9.26
C ILE A 148 2.03 -20.36 8.44
N LYS A 149 1.93 -21.64 8.07
CA LYS A 149 2.94 -22.33 7.26
C LYS A 149 3.10 -21.65 5.90
N VAL A 150 2.00 -21.37 5.20
CA VAL A 150 2.00 -20.70 3.89
C VAL A 150 2.58 -19.28 4.02
N PHE A 151 2.17 -18.52 5.03
CA PHE A 151 2.68 -17.17 5.28
C PHE A 151 4.21 -17.15 5.45
N ARG A 152 4.75 -18.13 6.20
CA ARG A 152 6.19 -18.28 6.40
C ARG A 152 6.91 -18.78 5.15
N GLN A 153 6.37 -19.79 4.47
CA GLN A 153 7.00 -20.39 3.28
C GLN A 153 7.08 -19.41 2.11
N LEU A 154 6.05 -18.59 1.90
CA LEU A 154 6.04 -17.55 0.88
C LEU A 154 6.86 -16.32 1.26
N ASN A 155 7.43 -16.28 2.47
CA ASN A 155 8.12 -15.13 3.03
C ASN A 155 7.33 -13.82 2.83
N VAL A 156 6.03 -13.86 3.17
CA VAL A 156 5.09 -12.77 2.89
C VAL A 156 5.58 -11.47 3.54
N MET A 157 6.14 -11.51 4.76
CA MET A 157 6.76 -10.34 5.41
C MET A 157 7.93 -9.76 4.62
N GLY A 158 8.75 -10.61 4.00
CA GLY A 158 9.78 -10.21 3.05
C GLY A 158 9.19 -9.37 1.92
N LEU A 159 8.10 -9.86 1.33
CA LEU A 159 7.43 -9.25 0.19
C LEU A 159 6.70 -7.94 0.54
N ILE A 160 5.94 -7.91 1.64
CA ILE A 160 5.04 -6.79 1.96
C ILE A 160 5.67 -5.70 2.82
N TYR A 161 6.79 -5.99 3.51
CA TYR A 161 7.45 -5.02 4.40
C TYR A 161 8.90 -4.75 4.03
N HIS A 162 9.73 -5.79 3.92
CA HIS A 162 11.16 -5.60 3.72
C HIS A 162 11.48 -5.08 2.31
N LEU A 163 10.87 -5.67 1.28
CA LEU A 163 11.10 -5.28 -0.11
C LEU A 163 10.67 -3.83 -0.38
N PRO A 164 9.44 -3.37 -0.03
CA PRO A 164 9.05 -1.99 -0.27
C PRO A 164 9.93 -0.99 0.47
N ARG A 165 10.28 -1.31 1.73
CA ARG A 165 11.18 -0.46 2.52
C ARG A 165 12.56 -0.34 1.87
N GLN A 166 13.13 -1.43 1.39
CA GLN A 166 14.42 -1.44 0.70
C GLN A 166 14.35 -0.65 -0.62
N GLN A 167 13.30 -0.84 -1.41
CA GLN A 167 13.13 -0.10 -2.67
C GLN A 167 12.96 1.40 -2.43
N MET A 168 12.20 1.80 -1.41
CA MET A 168 12.06 3.20 -1.01
C MET A 168 13.38 3.80 -0.52
N ILE A 169 14.22 3.02 0.18
CA ILE A 169 15.58 3.44 0.57
C ILE A 169 16.47 3.62 -0.67
N LYS A 170 16.44 2.69 -1.63
CA LYS A 170 17.18 2.83 -2.88
C LYS A 170 16.76 4.08 -3.65
N LEU A 171 15.45 4.29 -3.79
CA LEU A 171 14.88 5.45 -4.48
C LEU A 171 15.22 6.77 -3.77
N LEU A 172 14.86 6.91 -2.49
CA LEU A 172 14.90 8.22 -1.80
C LEU A 172 16.27 8.55 -1.17
N VAL A 173 17.07 7.54 -0.80
CA VAL A 173 18.36 7.72 -0.13
C VAL A 173 19.53 7.57 -1.10
N HIS A 174 19.55 6.45 -1.84
CA HIS A 174 20.64 6.17 -2.78
C HIS A 174 20.47 6.93 -4.09
N LYS A 175 19.23 7.25 -4.47
CA LYS A 175 18.90 8.00 -5.69
C LYS A 175 19.49 7.34 -6.93
N GLU A 176 19.37 6.02 -7.01
CA GLU A 176 19.92 5.20 -8.13
C GLU A 176 19.33 5.60 -9.50
N PHE A 177 18.23 6.37 -9.52
CA PHE A 177 17.64 6.92 -10.73
C PHE A 177 18.15 8.35 -10.97
N GLU A 178 19.29 8.48 -11.66
CA GLU A 178 19.72 9.75 -12.28
C GLU A 178 19.04 9.86 -13.66
N LEU A 179 17.78 10.30 -13.69
CA LEU A 179 17.11 10.61 -14.95
C LEU A 179 17.22 12.11 -15.21
N GLU A 180 18.05 12.50 -16.18
CA GLU A 180 18.29 13.91 -16.52
C GLU A 180 17.18 14.48 -17.43
N GLY A 181 16.91 15.78 -17.26
CA GLY A 181 15.99 16.55 -18.12
C GLY A 181 14.49 16.37 -17.83
N LEU A 182 13.66 16.94 -18.71
CA LEU A 182 12.20 16.91 -18.61
C LEU A 182 11.62 15.48 -18.65
N PRO A 183 12.07 14.54 -19.50
CA PRO A 183 11.55 13.19 -19.52
C PRO A 183 11.77 12.46 -18.19
N GLY A 184 12.95 12.64 -17.58
CA GLY A 184 13.28 12.07 -16.29
C GLY A 184 12.43 12.63 -15.15
N PHE A 185 12.28 13.96 -15.16
CA PHE A 185 11.39 14.67 -14.24
C PHE A 185 9.94 14.17 -14.31
N ALA A 186 9.38 14.13 -15.53
CA ALA A 186 8.00 13.72 -15.75
C ALA A 186 7.81 12.23 -15.42
N CYS A 187 8.75 11.35 -15.80
CA CYS A 187 8.67 9.93 -15.51
C CYS A 187 8.65 9.64 -14.01
N PHE A 188 9.52 10.32 -13.23
CA PHE A 188 9.52 10.17 -11.78
C PHE A 188 8.21 10.67 -11.15
N GLU A 189 7.80 11.90 -11.44
CA GLU A 189 6.63 12.48 -10.77
C GLU A 189 5.33 11.80 -11.20
N LEU A 190 5.13 11.56 -12.50
CA LEU A 190 3.96 10.82 -12.99
C LEU A 190 3.98 9.36 -12.53
N GLY A 191 5.17 8.74 -12.42
CA GLY A 191 5.32 7.40 -11.87
C GLY A 191 4.88 7.30 -10.42
N VAL A 192 5.27 8.27 -9.58
CA VAL A 192 4.79 8.35 -8.19
C VAL A 192 3.28 8.56 -8.15
N ILE A 193 2.74 9.48 -8.95
CA ILE A 193 1.29 9.73 -9.03
C ILE A 193 0.56 8.45 -9.42
N LEU A 194 0.95 7.82 -10.52
CA LEU A 194 0.34 6.58 -11.01
C LEU A 194 0.41 5.46 -9.97
N ALA A 195 1.58 5.23 -9.37
CA ALA A 195 1.75 4.22 -8.33
C ALA A 195 0.82 4.48 -7.14
N THR A 196 0.76 5.73 -6.66
CA THR A 196 -0.13 6.08 -5.53
C THR A 196 -1.61 5.89 -5.86
N ILE A 197 -2.05 6.21 -7.09
CA ILE A 197 -3.42 5.93 -7.56
C ILE A 197 -3.68 4.42 -7.62
N CYS A 198 -2.77 3.64 -8.19
CA CYS A 198 -2.94 2.18 -8.24
C CYS A 198 -3.07 1.58 -6.84
N TYR A 199 -2.21 1.99 -5.90
CA TYR A 199 -2.27 1.51 -4.52
C TYR A 199 -3.54 1.98 -3.79
N SER A 200 -4.04 3.19 -4.05
CA SER A 200 -5.30 3.65 -3.48
C SER A 200 -6.49 2.84 -3.98
N GLY A 201 -6.49 2.46 -5.26
CA GLY A 201 -7.48 1.56 -5.85
C GLY A 201 -7.47 0.18 -5.20
N VAL A 202 -6.29 -0.42 -5.04
CA VAL A 202 -6.14 -1.72 -4.34
C VAL A 202 -6.63 -1.61 -2.89
N ALA A 203 -6.21 -0.58 -2.16
CA ALA A 203 -6.63 -0.37 -0.78
C ALA A 203 -8.16 -0.23 -0.66
N ALA A 204 -8.79 0.54 -1.56
CA ALA A 204 -10.25 0.70 -1.59
C ALA A 204 -10.98 -0.61 -1.92
N SER A 205 -10.47 -1.40 -2.87
CA SER A 205 -11.04 -2.70 -3.21
C SER A 205 -11.00 -3.66 -2.01
N LEU A 206 -9.87 -3.74 -1.32
CA LEU A 206 -9.73 -4.57 -0.12
C LEU A 206 -10.65 -4.11 1.00
N LEU A 207 -10.74 -2.80 1.23
CA LEU A 207 -11.62 -2.23 2.25
C LEU A 207 -13.10 -2.49 1.93
N SER A 208 -13.50 -2.36 0.67
CA SER A 208 -14.84 -2.73 0.21
C SER A 208 -15.15 -4.20 0.51
N GLY A 209 -14.20 -5.11 0.25
CA GLY A 209 -14.32 -6.52 0.61
C GLY A 209 -14.50 -6.75 2.12
N VAL A 210 -13.76 -6.04 2.97
CA VAL A 210 -13.93 -6.11 4.43
C VAL A 210 -15.32 -5.61 4.84
N LEU A 211 -15.76 -4.47 4.32
CA LEU A 211 -17.07 -3.90 4.61
C LEU A 211 -18.21 -4.85 4.19
N ALA A 212 -18.06 -5.53 3.05
CA ALA A 212 -19.02 -6.54 2.60
C ALA A 212 -19.10 -7.72 3.57
N ILE A 213 -17.96 -8.25 4.02
CA ILE A 213 -17.90 -9.34 5.01
C ILE A 213 -18.57 -8.92 6.32
N ILE A 214 -18.27 -7.72 6.82
CA ILE A 214 -18.88 -7.18 8.05
C ILE A 214 -20.40 -7.04 7.89
N ARG A 215 -20.86 -6.49 6.77
CA ARG A 215 -22.30 -6.32 6.50
C ARG A 215 -23.03 -7.67 6.51
N ILE A 216 -22.45 -8.69 5.89
CA ILE A 216 -23.01 -10.06 5.90
C ILE A 216 -23.07 -10.59 7.34
N ALA A 217 -21.97 -10.50 8.10
CA ALA A 217 -21.92 -10.98 9.48
C ALA A 217 -22.94 -10.29 10.39
N VAL A 218 -23.15 -8.98 10.24
CA VAL A 218 -24.15 -8.23 10.99
C VAL A 218 -25.58 -8.64 10.58
N SER A 219 -25.83 -8.85 9.29
CA SER A 219 -27.16 -9.28 8.81
C SER A 219 -27.56 -10.69 9.24
N MET A 220 -26.60 -11.56 9.59
CA MET A 220 -26.87 -12.91 10.11
C MET A 220 -27.18 -12.92 11.62
N ASN A 221 -26.92 -11.82 12.32
CA ASN A 221 -27.13 -11.68 13.77
C ASN A 221 -28.45 -10.96 14.13
N ILE A 222 -29.32 -10.72 13.14
CA ILE A 222 -30.69 -10.20 13.27
C ILE A 222 -31.63 -11.22 12.66
#